data_AF-A0A119GLS3-F1
#
_entry.id   AF-A0A119GLS3-F1
#
_cell.length_a   1.000
_cell.length_b   1.000
_cell.length_c   1.000
_cell.angle_alpha   90.00
_cell.angle_beta   90.00
_cell.angle_gamma   90.00
#
_symmetry.space_group_name_H-M   'P 1'
#
loop_
_entity.id
_entity.type
_entity.pdbx_description
1 polymer ?
#
loop_
_entity_poly.entity_id
_entity_poly.type
_entity_poly.pdbx_seq_one_letter_code
_entity_poly.pdbx_strand_id
1 'polypeptide(L)' 'MIIDELLRLIERREISATDAVPHDGLVGSALRHQPELQMFAAVRALSIRAGYSEFESDGIASAVMTRLG' A
#
# COMPACT_ATOMS: atom_id res chain seq x y z
N MET A 1 -17.02 5.90 -0.01
CA MET A 1 -16.49 4.95 1.00
C MET A 1 -14.97 5.12 1.02
N ILE A 2 -14.25 4.83 2.12
CA ILE A 2 -12.79 5.10 2.22
C ILE A 2 -11.95 4.42 1.12
N ILE A 3 -12.45 3.31 0.59
CA ILE A 3 -11.86 2.59 -0.56
C ILE A 3 -11.92 3.43 -1.85
N ASP A 4 -13.03 4.14 -2.09
CA ASP A 4 -13.18 4.99 -3.28
C ASP A 4 -12.24 6.21 -3.23
N GLU A 5 -11.95 6.69 -2.03
CA GLU A 5 -11.05 7.81 -1.79
C GLU A 5 -9.59 7.40 -2.02
N LEU A 6 -9.18 6.23 -1.51
CA LEU A 6 -7.86 5.64 -1.79
C LEU A 6 -7.64 5.37 -3.28
N LEU A 7 -8.66 4.86 -4.00
CA LEU A 7 -8.61 4.65 -5.44
C LEU A 7 -8.39 5.96 -6.21
N ARG A 8 -9.09 7.04 -5.82
CA ARG A 8 -8.89 8.37 -6.41
C ARG A 8 -7.49 8.93 -6.18
N LEU A 9 -6.88 8.67 -5.03
CA LEU A 9 -5.51 9.14 -4.72
C LEU A 9 -4.45 8.41 -5.55
N ILE A 10 -4.64 7.12 -5.81
CA ILE A 10 -3.78 6.33 -6.71
C ILE A 10 -3.94 6.83 -8.16
N GLU A 11 -5.17 7.06 -8.61
CA GLU A 11 -5.46 7.55 -9.97
C GLU A 11 -4.85 8.92 -10.25
N ARG A 12 -4.79 9.79 -9.23
CA ARG A 12 -4.17 11.13 -9.31
C ARG A 12 -2.65 11.13 -9.23
N ARG A 13 -1.98 9.97 -9.13
CA ARG A 13 -0.51 9.86 -8.94
C ARG A 13 0.02 10.61 -7.71
N GLU A 14 -0.83 10.92 -6.74
CA GLU A 14 -0.42 11.58 -5.49
C GLU A 14 0.25 10.61 -4.51
N ILE A 15 0.15 9.31 -4.77
CA ILE A 15 0.89 8.26 -4.06
C ILE A 15 2.12 7.89 -4.88
N SER A 16 3.22 8.61 -4.65
CA SER A 16 4.52 8.23 -5.20
C SER A 16 5.07 7.07 -4.38
N ALA A 17 5.51 5.98 -5.03
CA ALA A 17 6.08 4.78 -4.41
C ALA A 17 7.21 5.03 -3.39
N THR A 18 7.75 6.26 -3.36
CA THR A 18 8.73 6.76 -2.41
C THR A 18 8.18 7.08 -1.01
N ASP A 19 6.89 7.41 -0.85
CA ASP A 19 6.31 7.73 0.46
C ASP A 19 5.99 6.49 1.32
N ALA A 20 6.09 5.30 0.72
CA ALA A 20 5.85 4.02 1.39
C ALA A 20 7.13 3.32 1.86
N VAL A 21 8.31 3.94 1.74
CA VAL A 21 9.58 3.32 2.15
C VAL A 21 9.82 3.59 3.64
N PRO A 22 9.69 2.60 4.55
CA PRO A 22 10.29 2.73 5.86
C PRO A 22 11.80 2.83 5.65
N HIS A 23 12.44 3.76 6.35
CA HIS A 23 13.88 4.00 6.32
C HIS A 23 14.65 2.85 7.00
N ASP A 24 14.47 1.62 6.52
CA ASP A 24 15.22 0.45 6.96
C ASP A 24 15.93 -0.19 5.76
N GLY A 25 17.23 0.09 5.68
CA GLY A 25 18.06 0.12 4.47
C GLY A 25 18.41 -1.23 3.84
N LEU A 26 17.58 -2.27 3.95
CA LEU A 26 17.90 -3.59 3.38
C LEU A 26 16.76 -4.25 2.57
N VAL A 27 15.53 -3.71 2.58
CA VAL A 27 14.40 -4.26 1.80
C VAL A 27 14.14 -3.46 0.50
N GLY A 28 15.02 -2.51 0.16
CA GLY A 28 14.84 -1.63 -1.00
C GLY A 28 15.11 -2.28 -2.37
N SER A 29 15.82 -3.40 -2.43
CA SER A 29 16.23 -4.04 -3.69
C SER A 29 15.31 -5.20 -4.11
N ALA A 30 14.87 -6.03 -3.15
CA ALA A 30 13.98 -7.17 -3.44
C ALA A 30 12.56 -6.72 -3.81
N LEU A 31 12.02 -5.70 -3.14
CA LEU A 31 10.70 -5.14 -3.44
C LEU A 31 10.65 -4.43 -4.79
N ARG A 32 11.76 -3.81 -5.25
CA ARG A 32 11.84 -3.12 -6.55
C ARG A 32 11.55 -4.02 -7.76
N HIS A 33 11.66 -5.34 -7.60
CA HIS A 33 11.38 -6.30 -8.66
C HIS A 33 9.98 -6.94 -8.57
N GLN A 34 9.21 -6.63 -7.52
CA GLN A 34 7.87 -7.18 -7.31
C GLN A 34 6.87 -6.03 -7.07
N PRO A 35 6.33 -5.43 -8.14
CA PRO A 35 5.39 -4.31 -8.03
C PRO A 35 4.14 -4.66 -7.21
N GLU A 36 3.70 -5.92 -7.22
CA GLU A 36 2.56 -6.36 -6.41
C GLU A 36 2.85 -6.29 -4.90
N LEU A 37 4.05 -6.67 -4.46
CA LEU A 37 4.42 -6.61 -3.05
C LEU A 37 4.63 -5.16 -2.56
N GLN A 38 5.14 -4.28 -3.43
CA GLN A 38 5.21 -2.85 -3.13
C GLN A 38 3.82 -2.25 -2.94
N MET A 39 2.89 -2.60 -3.84
CA MET A 39 1.50 -2.13 -3.76
C MET A 39 0.83 -2.64 -2.47
N PHE A 40 1.00 -3.92 -2.15
CA PHE A 40 0.51 -4.50 -0.90
C PHE A 40 1.05 -3.76 0.34
N ALA A 41 2.37 -3.55 0.40
CA ALA A 41 3.01 -2.86 1.53
C ALA A 41 2.55 -1.39 1.65
N ALA A 42 2.38 -0.69 0.53
CA ALA A 42 1.90 0.68 0.51
C ALA A 42 0.45 0.79 1.03
N VAL A 43 -0.44 -0.09 0.57
CA VAL A 43 -1.84 -0.11 1.02
C VAL A 43 -1.95 -0.48 2.50
N ARG A 44 -1.14 -1.45 2.96
CA ARG A 44 -1.06 -1.82 4.39
C ARG A 44 -0.61 -0.63 5.24
N ALA A 45 0.47 0.04 4.85
CA ALA A 45 0.99 1.20 5.58
C ALA A 45 -0.01 2.37 5.62
N LEU A 46 -0.72 2.64 4.52
CA LEU A 46 -1.78 3.66 4.49
C LEU A 46 -2.95 3.32 5.41
N SER A 47 -3.33 2.04 5.48
CA SER A 47 -4.41 1.57 6.35
C SER A 47 -4.04 1.70 7.82
N ILE A 48 -2.80 1.33 8.19
CA ILE A 48 -2.28 1.54 9.55
C ILE A 48 -2.29 3.03 9.90
N ARG A 49 -1.85 3.90 8.98
CA ARG A 49 -1.87 5.36 9.17
C ARG A 49 -3.28 5.92 9.32
N ALA A 50 -4.27 5.30 8.69
CA ALA A 50 -5.69 5.66 8.83
C ALA A 50 -6.31 5.17 10.16
N GLY A 51 -5.54 4.49 11.01
CA GLY A 51 -5.97 4.06 12.34
C GLY A 51 -6.52 2.63 12.39
N TYR A 52 -6.36 1.84 11.32
CA TYR A 52 -6.73 0.42 11.32
C TYR A 52 -5.66 -0.42 12.02
N SER A 53 -6.09 -1.50 12.67
CA SER A 53 -5.18 -2.50 13.23
C SER A 53 -4.30 -3.10 12.13
N GLU A 54 -3.14 -3.65 12.50
CA GLU A 54 -2.26 -4.37 11.57
C GLU A 54 -3.00 -5.51 10.85
N PHE A 55 -3.85 -6.25 11.58
CA PHE A 55 -4.64 -7.34 11.03
C PHE A 55 -5.71 -6.85 10.04
N GLU A 56 -6.39 -5.74 10.36
CA GLU A 56 -7.37 -5.12 9.45
C GLU A 56 -6.68 -4.55 8.21
N SER A 57 -5.50 -3.97 8.39
CA SER A 57 -4.68 -3.40 7.32
C SER A 57 -4.19 -4.47 6.34
N ASP A 58 -3.85 -5.66 6.82
CA ASP A 58 -3.53 -6.82 5.96
C ASP A 58 -4.75 -7.27 5.15
N GLY A 59 -5.93 -7.31 5.78
CA GLY A 59 -7.19 -7.61 5.10
C GLY A 59 -7.51 -6.59 4.00
N ILE A 60 -7.34 -5.30 4.29
CA ILE A 60 -7.54 -4.20 3.32
C ILE A 60 -6.56 -4.32 2.17
N ALA A 61 -5.26 -4.52 2.45
CA ALA A 61 -4.23 -4.69 1.42
C ALA A 61 -4.52 -5.89 0.53
N SER A 62 -4.91 -7.04 1.11
CA SER A 62 -5.29 -8.24 0.36
C SER A 62 -6.52 -8.03 -0.55
N ALA A 63 -7.55 -7.35 -0.03
CA ALA A 63 -8.76 -7.03 -0.80
C ALA A 63 -8.48 -6.07 -1.96
N VAL A 64 -7.62 -5.06 -1.75
CA VAL A 64 -7.20 -4.12 -2.80
C VAL A 64 -6.39 -4.86 -3.88
N MET A 65 -5.44 -5.69 -3.48
CA MET A 65 -4.64 -6.50 -4.42
C MET A 65 -5.50 -7.44 -5.26
N THR A 66 -6.52 -8.06 -4.66
CA THR A 66 -7.46 -8.96 -5.35
C THR A 66 -8.34 -8.22 -6.36
N ARG A 67 -8.65 -6.94 -6.14
CA ARG A 67 -9.43 -6.11 -7.08
C ARG A 67 -8.60 -5.47 -8.19
N LEU A 68 -7.29 -5.34 -7.99
CA LEU A 68 -6.35 -4.85 -9.00
C LEU A 68 -5.94 -5.96 -10.00
N GLY A 69 -6.27 -7.22 -9.70
CA GLY A 69 -6.06 -8.40 -10.55
C GLY A 69 -7.30 -8.79 -11.35
#